data_AF-A0A131YV65-F1
#
_entry.id   AF-A0A131YV65-F1
#
_cell.length_a   1.000
_cell.length_b   1.000
_cell.length_c   1.000
_cell.angle_alpha   90.00
_cell.angle_beta   90.00
_cell.angle_gamma   90.00
#
_symmetry.space_group_name_H-M   'P 1'
#
loop_
_entity.id
_entity.type
_entity.pdbx_description
1 polymer ?
#
loop_
_entity_poly.entity_id
_entity_poly.type
_entity_poly.pdbx_seq_one_letter_code
_entity_poly.pdbx_strand_id
1 'polypeptide(L)'
;MYGVQVTLVDFSTARIRAPAEDSQALFAELTEMPEEKWVSLGDFFGTVYRGIRDDLSHFYPWTNMAYLEALTRLLMETCEARFADTEDEADRQAWRDVCFWLDEMPHYRSALEFSRELIAQSARSSSSLSTLSCE
;
A
#
# COMPACT_ATOMS: atom_id res chain seq x y z
N MET A 1 24.58 -6.63 1.75
CA MET A 1 23.10 -6.63 1.63
C MET A 1 22.73 -5.35 0.92
N TYR A 2 22.38 -5.43 -0.37
CA TYR A 2 21.94 -4.26 -1.12
C TYR A 2 20.44 -4.11 -0.84
N GLY A 3 20.07 -3.12 -0.03
CA GLY A 3 18.67 -2.79 0.23
C GLY A 3 18.19 -1.72 -0.75
N VAL A 4 16.91 -1.77 -1.13
CA VAL A 4 16.25 -0.67 -1.82
C VAL A 4 15.63 0.23 -0.75
N GLN A 5 15.98 1.52 -0.76
CA GLN A 5 15.31 2.52 0.05
C GLN A 5 14.16 3.13 -0.75
N VAL A 6 12.94 3.02 -0.21
CA VAL A 6 11.74 3.63 -0.78
C VAL A 6 11.46 4.95 -0.06
N THR A 7 11.21 6.01 -0.83
CA THR A 7 10.82 7.32 -0.31
C THR A 7 9.49 7.72 -0.95
N LEU A 8 8.48 8.00 -0.12
CA LEU A 8 7.23 8.60 -0.60
C LEU A 8 7.46 10.10 -0.84
N VAL A 9 7.10 10.55 -2.04
CA VAL A 9 7.22 11.93 -2.49
C VAL A 9 5.88 12.41 -3.05
N ASP A 10 5.77 13.72 -3.26
CA ASP A 10 4.55 14.40 -3.71
C ASP A 10 3.35 14.21 -2.75
N PHE A 11 3.15 15.21 -1.89
CA PHE A 11 2.05 15.25 -0.94
C PHE A 11 0.95 16.22 -1.39
N SER A 12 0.90 16.59 -2.67
CA SER A 12 -0.02 17.62 -3.18
C SER A 12 -1.50 17.26 -3.03
N THR A 13 -1.83 15.98 -2.91
CA THR A 13 -3.19 15.48 -2.65
C THR A 13 -3.32 14.78 -1.29
N ALA A 14 -2.33 14.92 -0.41
CA ALA A 14 -2.30 14.23 0.87
C ALA A 14 -3.21 14.92 1.90
N ARG A 15 -3.66 14.14 2.88
CA ARG A 15 -4.30 14.61 4.11
C ARG A 15 -3.45 14.19 5.30
N ILE A 16 -3.01 15.15 6.11
CA ILE A 16 -2.13 14.94 7.25
C ILE A 16 -2.71 15.65 8.46
N ARG A 17 -2.60 15.03 9.63
CA ARG A 17 -2.94 15.67 10.91
C ARG A 17 -1.79 15.43 11.87
N ALA A 18 -1.40 16.46 12.62
CA ALA A 18 -0.40 16.28 13.67
C ALA A 18 -0.96 15.39 14.80
N PRO A 19 -0.11 14.79 15.65
CA PRO A 19 -0.58 13.93 16.73
C PRO A 19 -1.25 14.67 17.89
N ALA A 20 -1.13 16.01 17.96
CA ALA A 20 -1.69 16.81 19.05
C ALA A 20 -3.23 16.81 19.03
N GLU A 21 -3.85 16.73 20.21
CA GLU A 21 -5.31 16.57 20.37
C GLU A 21 -6.12 17.66 19.67
N ASP A 22 -5.62 18.90 19.65
CA ASP A 22 -6.29 20.05 19.04
C ASP A 22 -5.81 20.38 17.61
N SER A 23 -4.94 19.54 17.03
CA SER A 23 -4.43 19.83 15.69
C SER A 23 -5.53 19.66 14.64
N GLN A 24 -5.62 20.65 13.74
CA GLN A 24 -6.47 20.56 12.56
C GLN A 24 -5.81 19.70 11.48
N ALA A 25 -6.63 19.08 10.64
CA ALA A 25 -6.15 18.37 9.47
C ALA A 25 -5.70 19.38 8.40
N LEU A 26 -4.53 19.13 7.83
CA LEU A 26 -4.05 19.77 6.60
C LEU A 26 -4.40 18.85 5.44
N PHE A 27 -5.10 19.37 4.44
CA PHE A 27 -5.46 18.64 3.24
C PHE A 27 -5.56 19.62 2.07
N ALA A 28 -5.42 19.11 0.85
CA ALA A 28 -5.64 19.89 -0.35
C ALA A 28 -7.13 19.91 -0.69
N GLU A 29 -7.69 21.10 -0.90
CA GLU A 29 -8.98 21.25 -1.54
C GLU A 29 -8.84 20.90 -3.02
N LEU A 30 -9.60 19.90 -3.47
CA LEU A 30 -9.50 19.35 -4.84
C LEU A 30 -10.67 19.80 -5.74
N THR A 31 -11.56 20.64 -5.22
CA THR A 31 -12.78 21.14 -5.89
C THR A 31 -12.50 21.93 -7.16
N GLU A 32 -11.33 22.57 -7.27
CA GLU A 32 -10.92 23.37 -8.43
C GLU A 32 -9.78 22.72 -9.24
N MET A 33 -9.49 21.43 -9.02
CA MET A 33 -8.34 20.81 -9.66
C MET A 33 -8.57 20.69 -11.20
N PRO A 34 -7.66 21.22 -12.04
CA PRO A 34 -7.83 21.20 -13.50
C PRO A 34 -7.92 19.79 -14.04
N GLU A 35 -8.77 19.56 -15.04
CA GLU A 35 -8.99 18.24 -15.69
C GLU A 35 -7.68 17.58 -16.15
N GLU A 36 -6.69 18.38 -16.57
CA GLU A 36 -5.35 17.92 -16.93
C GLU A 36 -4.61 17.20 -15.79
N LYS A 37 -4.78 17.67 -14.54
CA LYS A 37 -4.24 17.00 -13.36
C LYS A 37 -4.98 15.70 -13.08
N TRP A 38 -6.30 15.65 -13.28
CA TRP A 38 -7.09 14.42 -13.16
C TRP A 38 -6.58 13.33 -14.09
N VAL A 39 -6.34 13.70 -15.36
CA VAL A 39 -5.81 12.78 -16.38
C VAL A 39 -4.41 12.28 -16.00
N SER A 40 -3.54 13.15 -15.47
CA SER A 40 -2.19 12.74 -15.05
C SER A 40 -2.17 11.79 -13.85
N LEU A 41 -3.18 11.84 -12.99
CA LEU A 41 -3.32 10.97 -11.82
C LEU A 41 -4.02 9.64 -12.15
N GLY A 42 -4.60 9.53 -13.35
CA GLY A 42 -5.19 8.32 -13.90
C GLY A 42 -6.57 7.95 -13.35
N ASP A 43 -7.21 6.97 -13.98
CA ASP A 43 -8.58 6.50 -13.66
C ASP A 43 -8.71 6.00 -12.20
N PHE A 44 -7.61 5.51 -11.64
CA PHE A 44 -7.55 5.05 -10.25
C PHE A 44 -7.79 6.21 -9.27
N PHE A 45 -7.13 7.35 -9.46
CA PHE A 45 -7.32 8.54 -8.62
C PHE A 45 -8.77 9.00 -8.63
N GLY A 46 -9.40 9.02 -9.81
CA GLY A 46 -10.81 9.38 -9.96
C GLY A 46 -11.76 8.45 -9.19
N THR A 47 -11.40 7.18 -9.02
CA THR A 47 -12.18 6.22 -8.22
C THR A 47 -12.06 6.49 -6.73
N VAL A 48 -10.85 6.69 -6.22
CA VAL A 48 -10.62 7.05 -4.82
C VAL A 48 -11.30 8.37 -4.48
N TYR A 49 -11.08 9.40 -5.31
CA TYR A 49 -11.64 10.73 -5.09
C TYR A 49 -13.16 10.73 -5.02
N ARG A 50 -13.84 10.03 -5.94
CA ARG A 50 -15.32 9.92 -5.91
C ARG A 50 -15.84 9.39 -4.57
N GLY A 51 -15.08 8.55 -3.87
CA GLY A 51 -15.44 8.00 -2.57
C GLY A 51 -15.22 8.95 -1.39
N ILE A 52 -14.43 10.02 -1.56
CA ILE A 52 -14.04 10.93 -0.47
C ILE A 52 -14.36 12.41 -0.71
N ARG A 53 -14.79 12.78 -1.93
CA ARG A 53 -14.96 14.16 -2.38
C ARG A 53 -15.93 14.99 -1.54
N ASP A 54 -16.84 14.35 -0.81
CA ASP A 54 -17.87 15.03 -0.03
C ASP A 54 -17.30 15.62 1.28
N ASP A 55 -16.18 15.08 1.79
CA ASP A 55 -15.49 15.61 2.98
C ASP A 55 -13.99 15.25 2.97
N LEU A 56 -13.17 16.03 2.26
CA LEU A 56 -11.72 15.81 2.18
C LEU A 56 -10.98 16.02 3.52
N SER A 57 -11.63 16.63 4.51
CA SER A 57 -11.05 16.84 5.84
C SER A 57 -11.04 15.54 6.66
N HIS A 58 -11.99 14.64 6.37
CA HIS A 58 -12.17 13.38 7.05
C HIS A 58 -10.98 12.44 6.83
N PHE A 59 -10.75 11.56 7.80
CA PHE A 59 -9.68 10.57 7.73
C PHE A 59 -10.17 9.26 7.13
N TYR A 60 -9.82 9.02 5.86
CA TYR A 60 -10.16 7.79 5.13
C TYR A 60 -8.93 6.88 4.97
N PRO A 61 -8.58 6.05 5.97
CA PRO A 61 -7.36 5.24 5.92
C PRO A 61 -7.38 4.15 4.83
N TRP A 62 -8.57 3.77 4.34
CA TRP A 62 -8.72 2.82 3.24
C TRP A 62 -8.14 3.36 1.93
N THR A 63 -8.04 4.67 1.76
CA THR A 63 -7.45 5.28 0.55
C THR A 63 -5.99 4.87 0.39
N ASN A 64 -5.23 4.78 1.48
CA ASN A 64 -3.85 4.26 1.46
C ASN A 64 -3.78 2.79 1.03
N MET A 65 -4.79 1.98 1.40
CA MET A 65 -4.87 0.59 0.93
C MET A 65 -5.14 0.52 -0.56
N ALA A 66 -6.05 1.36 -1.07
CA ALA A 66 -6.33 1.43 -2.49
C ALA A 66 -5.06 1.81 -3.29
N TYR A 67 -4.28 2.81 -2.84
CA TYR A 67 -3.02 3.17 -3.50
C TYR A 67 -1.99 2.04 -3.44
N LEU A 68 -1.90 1.33 -2.30
CA LEU A 68 -1.01 0.19 -2.17
C LEU A 68 -1.40 -0.96 -3.12
N GLU A 69 -2.70 -1.22 -3.27
CA GLU A 69 -3.23 -2.20 -4.22
C GLU A 69 -2.85 -1.80 -5.66
N ALA A 70 -3.07 -0.54 -6.05
CA ALA A 70 -2.74 -0.03 -7.38
C ALA A 70 -1.23 -0.15 -7.67
N LEU A 71 -0.37 0.21 -6.71
CA LEU A 71 1.08 0.06 -6.83
C LEU A 71 1.49 -1.41 -6.95
N THR A 72 0.83 -2.30 -6.22
CA THR A 72 1.08 -3.75 -6.30
C THR A 72 0.70 -4.31 -7.67
N ARG A 73 -0.43 -3.88 -8.23
CA ARG A 73 -0.82 -4.24 -9.61
C ARG A 73 0.20 -3.75 -10.63
N LEU A 74 0.66 -2.51 -10.52
CA LEU A 74 1.71 -1.97 -11.40
C LEU A 74 3.02 -2.77 -11.27
N LEU A 75 3.41 -3.12 -10.04
CA LEU A 75 4.57 -3.96 -9.79
C LEU A 75 4.41 -5.32 -10.49
N MET A 76 3.21 -5.91 -10.40
CA MET A 76 2.94 -7.18 -11.03
C MET A 76 3.06 -7.11 -12.54
N GLU A 77 2.38 -6.16 -13.19
CA GLU A 77 2.45 -5.95 -14.64
C GLU A 77 3.88 -5.71 -15.13
N THR A 78 4.70 -5.02 -14.32
CA THR A 78 6.09 -4.69 -14.68
C THR A 78 7.04 -5.87 -14.48
N CYS A 79 6.81 -6.71 -13.46
CA CYS A 79 7.78 -7.71 -13.01
C CYS A 79 7.35 -9.16 -13.31
N GLU A 80 6.13 -9.41 -13.76
CA GLU A 80 5.57 -10.75 -13.95
C GLU A 80 6.49 -11.65 -14.79
N ALA A 81 6.92 -11.19 -15.96
CA ALA A 81 7.81 -11.96 -16.84
C ALA A 81 9.14 -12.31 -16.18
N ARG A 82 9.68 -11.44 -15.30
CA ARG A 82 10.94 -11.68 -14.60
C ARG A 82 10.80 -12.77 -13.53
N PHE A 83 9.68 -12.80 -12.82
CA PHE A 83 9.45 -13.77 -11.74
C PHE A 83 8.83 -15.08 -12.23
N ALA A 84 8.21 -15.11 -13.41
CA ALA A 84 7.69 -16.34 -14.02
C ALA A 84 8.78 -17.39 -14.29
N ASP A 85 9.97 -16.94 -14.70
CA ASP A 85 11.08 -17.81 -15.11
C ASP A 85 12.20 -17.91 -14.06
N THR A 86 11.99 -17.39 -12.84
CA THR A 86 13.03 -17.45 -11.80
C THR A 86 13.17 -18.86 -11.22
N GLU A 87 14.40 -19.40 -11.22
CA GLU A 87 14.71 -20.70 -10.60
C GLU A 87 14.92 -20.59 -9.09
N ASP A 88 15.18 -19.37 -8.59
CA ASP A 88 15.39 -19.10 -7.16
C ASP A 88 14.09 -19.28 -6.37
N GLU A 89 14.10 -20.17 -5.35
CA GLU A 89 12.90 -20.45 -4.55
C GLU A 89 12.53 -19.26 -3.64
N ALA A 90 13.49 -18.47 -3.17
CA ALA A 90 13.20 -17.30 -2.35
C ALA A 90 12.48 -16.23 -3.19
N ASP A 91 12.92 -16.01 -4.43
CA ASP A 91 12.23 -15.12 -5.37
C ASP A 91 10.83 -15.64 -5.73
N ARG A 92 10.66 -16.95 -5.96
CA ARG A 92 9.33 -17.54 -6.21
C ARG A 92 8.40 -17.39 -5.02
N GLN A 93 8.90 -17.61 -3.80
CA GLN A 93 8.10 -17.45 -2.59
C GLN A 93 7.71 -15.98 -2.38
N ALA A 94 8.64 -15.05 -2.54
CA ALA A 94 8.35 -13.62 -2.46
C ALA A 94 7.27 -13.19 -3.49
N TRP A 95 7.31 -13.74 -4.71
CA TRP A 95 6.29 -13.49 -5.73
C TRP A 95 4.91 -14.05 -5.34
N ARG A 96 4.85 -15.27 -4.78
CA ARG A 96 3.60 -15.83 -4.25
C ARG A 96 3.01 -14.98 -3.13
N ASP A 97 3.87 -14.49 -2.23
CA ASP A 97 3.45 -13.63 -1.13
C ASP A 97 2.85 -12.32 -1.66
N VAL A 98 3.48 -11.69 -2.67
CA VAL A 98 2.93 -10.49 -3.33
C VAL A 98 1.56 -10.76 -3.96
N CYS A 99 1.39 -11.89 -4.65
CA CYS A 99 0.10 -12.27 -5.25
C CYS A 99 -0.97 -12.47 -4.17
N PHE A 100 -0.65 -13.20 -3.10
CA PHE A 100 -1.56 -13.42 -1.98
C PHE A 100 -1.94 -12.10 -1.29
N TRP A 101 -0.98 -11.22 -1.07
CA TRP A 101 -1.24 -9.90 -0.48
C TRP A 101 -2.16 -9.06 -1.35
N LEU A 102 -2.00 -9.08 -2.67
CA LEU A 102 -2.89 -8.34 -3.57
C LEU A 102 -4.36 -8.77 -3.41
N ASP A 103 -4.60 -10.07 -3.32
CA ASP A 103 -5.95 -10.61 -3.13
C ASP A 103 -6.55 -10.25 -1.76
N GLU A 104 -5.71 -10.13 -0.74
CA GLU A 104 -6.13 -9.81 0.63
C GLU A 104 -6.23 -8.31 0.93
N MET A 105 -5.51 -7.45 0.21
CA MET A 105 -5.47 -5.99 0.42
C MET A 105 -6.86 -5.34 0.55
N PRO A 106 -7.88 -5.70 -0.27
CA PRO A 106 -9.24 -5.14 -0.14
C PRO A 106 -9.95 -5.43 1.19
N HIS A 107 -9.50 -6.44 1.96
CA HIS A 107 -10.11 -6.80 3.24
C HIS A 107 -9.63 -5.93 4.41
N TYR A 108 -8.54 -5.17 4.24
CA TYR A 108 -7.98 -4.34 5.29
C TYR A 108 -8.52 -2.92 5.24
N ARG A 109 -8.79 -2.33 6.40
CA ARG A 109 -9.33 -0.96 6.51
C ARG A 109 -8.23 0.10 6.44
N SER A 110 -6.97 -0.30 6.64
CA SER A 110 -5.83 0.62 6.67
C SER A 110 -4.51 -0.08 6.43
N ALA A 111 -3.51 0.65 5.93
CA ALA A 111 -2.14 0.16 5.78
C ALA A 111 -1.49 -0.22 7.12
N LEU A 112 -1.92 0.41 8.22
CA LEU A 112 -1.46 0.05 9.57
C LEU A 112 -1.96 -1.34 9.99
N GLU A 113 -3.23 -1.64 9.71
CA GLU A 113 -3.82 -2.95 9.98
C GLU A 113 -3.12 -4.03 9.15
N PHE A 114 -2.99 -3.78 7.84
CA PHE A 114 -2.30 -4.66 6.91
C PHE A 114 -0.86 -4.96 7.36
N SER A 115 -0.06 -3.92 7.63
CA SER A 115 1.34 -4.09 8.06
C SER A 115 1.49 -4.83 9.39
N ARG A 116 0.56 -4.63 10.35
CA ARG A 116 0.57 -5.38 11.61
C ARG A 116 0.33 -6.87 11.38
N GLU A 117 -0.60 -7.23 10.50
CA GLU A 117 -0.86 -8.63 10.18
C GLU A 117 0.36 -9.28 9.51
N LEU A 118 1.00 -8.59 8.57
CA LEU A 118 2.25 -9.07 7.94
C LEU A 118 3.36 -9.30 8.96
N ILE A 119 3.58 -8.36 9.87
CA ILE A 119 4.59 -8.49 10.94
C ILE A 119 4.25 -9.70 11.83
N ALA A 120 2.97 -9.89 12.17
CA ALA A 120 2.52 -11.02 12.98
C ALA A 120 2.69 -12.37 12.26
N GLN A 121 2.46 -12.44 10.94
CA GLN A 121 2.70 -13.64 10.13
C GLN A 121 4.20 -13.98 10.04
N SER A 122 5.05 -12.98 9.84
CA SER A 122 6.51 -13.15 9.82
C SER A 122 7.07 -13.65 11.16
N ALA A 123 6.57 -13.10 12.27
CA ALA A 123 6.95 -13.53 13.61
C ALA A 123 6.55 -14.98 13.90
N ARG A 124 5.35 -15.40 13.47
CA ARG A 124 4.86 -16.79 13.61
C ARG A 124 5.71 -17.77 12.81
N SER A 125 6.06 -17.43 11.57
CA SER A 125 6.89 -18.27 10.68
C SER A 125 8.32 -18.44 11.22
N SER A 126 8.86 -17.40 11.85
CA SER A 126 10.18 -17.45 12.50
C SER A 126 10.18 -18.30 13.79
N SER A 127 9.07 -18.30 14.53
CA SER A 127 8.92 -19.10 15.75
C SER A 127 8.80 -20.60 15.48
N SER A 128 8.11 -21.01 14.41
CA SER A 128 8.01 -22.43 14.00
C SER A 128 9.34 -23.03 13.54
N LEU A 129 10.24 -22.22 12.97
CA LEU A 129 11.59 -22.66 12.60
C LEU A 129 12.50 -22.86 13.82
N SER A 130 12.31 -22.07 14.89
CA SER A 130 13.09 -22.20 16.13
C SER A 130 12.72 -23.43 16.97
N THR A 131 11.51 -23.97 16.80
CA THR A 131 11.06 -25.18 17.53
C THR A 131 11.54 -26.48 16.87
N LEU A 132 11.78 -26.47 15.56
CA LEU A 132 12.29 -27.63 14.80
C LEU A 132 13.81 -27.80 14.87
N SER A 133 14.55 -26.84 15.45
CA SER A 133 16.02 -26.90 15.58
C SER A 133 16.48 -27.40 16.96
N CYS A 134 15.55 -27.87 17.80
CA CYS A 134 15.82 -28.34 19.17
C CYS A 134 15.54 -29.84 19.39
N GLU A 135 15.37 -30.63 18.33
CA GLU A 135 15.29 -32.10 18.40
C GLU A 135 16.57 -32.80 17.91
#